data_AF-F3CGU9-F1
#
_entry.id   AF-F3CGU9-F1
#
_cell.length_a   1.000
_cell.length_b   1.000
_cell.length_c   1.000
_cell.angle_alpha   90.00
_cell.angle_beta   90.00
_cell.angle_gamma   90.00
#
_symmetry.space_group_name_H-M   'P 1'
#
loop_
_entity.id
_entity.type
_entity.pdbx_description
1 polymer ?
#
loop_
_entity_poly.entity_id
_entity_poly.type
_entity_poly.pdbx_seq_one_letter_code
_entity_poly.pdbx_strand_id
1 'polypeptide(L)' 'ALAQRTGLAVGVLDLDFQPEYYDKAYLFTDLAVIGAGPAGLQAALTAANAGARVLLIEQQPILGGS' A
#
# COMPACT_ATOMS: atom_id res chain seq x y z
N ALA A 1 -1.70 21.14 -16.24
CA ALA A 1 -2.95 21.26 -15.48
C ALA A 1 -3.90 20.16 -15.94
N LEU A 2 -3.92 19.01 -15.26
CA LEU A 2 -4.81 17.90 -15.58
C LEU A 2 -6.25 18.31 -15.21
N ALA A 3 -7.08 18.52 -16.22
CA ALA A 3 -8.47 18.87 -16.06
C ALA A 3 -9.23 17.68 -15.44
N GLN A 4 -9.54 17.76 -14.15
CA GLN A 4 -10.50 16.85 -13.50
C GLN A 4 -11.91 17.18 -14.00
N ARG A 5 -12.33 16.55 -15.10
CA ARG A 5 -13.74 16.56 -15.55
C ARG A 5 -14.47 15.43 -14.83
N THR A 6 -15.01 15.74 -13.67
CA THR A 6 -15.89 14.85 -12.90
C THR A 6 -17.20 14.65 -13.66
N GLY A 7 -17.56 13.40 -14.01
CA GLY A 7 -18.95 13.11 -14.37
C GLY A 7 -19.22 11.91 -15.28
N LEU A 8 -18.21 11.33 -15.94
CA LEU A 8 -18.39 10.13 -16.76
C LEU A 8 -17.26 9.17 -16.42
N ALA A 9 -17.57 7.88 -16.22
CA ALA A 9 -16.61 6.83 -15.87
C ALA A 9 -15.69 6.45 -17.05
N VAL A 10 -15.13 7.46 -17.72
CA VAL A 10 -14.20 7.34 -18.82
C VAL A 10 -12.84 7.84 -18.33
N GLY A 11 -11.83 6.96 -18.39
CA GLY A 11 -10.45 7.34 -18.16
C GLY A 11 -9.91 8.17 -19.32
N VAL A 12 -9.01 9.09 -19.04
CA VAL A 12 -8.25 9.84 -20.05
C VAL A 12 -6.80 9.41 -19.92
N LEU A 13 -6.19 8.99 -21.03
CA LEU A 13 -4.77 8.64 -21.07
C LEU A 13 -3.94 9.89 -21.37
N ASP A 14 -2.86 10.07 -20.62
CA ASP A 14 -1.82 11.04 -20.94
C ASP A 14 -0.88 10.43 -22.00
N LEU A 15 -0.94 10.95 -23.22
CA LEU A 15 -0.12 10.49 -24.35
C LEU A 15 1.27 11.16 -24.37
N ASP A 16 1.44 12.24 -23.60
CA ASP A 16 2.71 12.95 -23.47
C ASP A 16 3.54 12.43 -22.28
N PHE A 17 3.02 11.41 -21.56
CA PHE A 17 3.67 10.79 -20.42
C PHE A 17 5.12 10.37 -20.73
N GLN A 18 6.05 10.86 -19.91
CA GLN A 18 7.45 10.47 -19.95
C GLN A 18 7.69 9.38 -18.90
N PRO A 19 8.21 8.20 -19.26
CA PRO A 19 8.45 7.14 -18.29
C PRO A 19 9.45 7.57 -17.22
N GLU A 20 9.02 7.51 -15.96
CA GLU A 20 9.91 7.63 -14.82
C GLU A 20 10.47 6.25 -14.44
N TYR A 21 11.69 6.24 -13.90
CA TYR A 21 12.28 5.01 -13.37
C TYR A 21 11.68 4.70 -12.00
N TYR A 22 11.04 3.53 -11.89
CA TYR A 22 10.58 2.97 -10.63
C TYR A 22 11.35 1.69 -10.33
N ASP A 23 12.02 1.67 -9.18
CA ASP A 23 12.75 0.49 -8.72
C ASP A 23 11.79 -0.54 -8.07
N LYS A 24 12.29 -1.75 -7.86
CA LYS A 24 11.57 -2.85 -7.22
C LYS A 24 12.34 -3.36 -6.01
N ALA A 25 11.66 -3.48 -4.88
CA ALA A 25 12.18 -4.16 -3.72
C ALA A 25 11.73 -5.63 -3.71
N TYR A 26 12.67 -6.53 -3.39
CA TYR A 26 12.40 -7.95 -3.19
C TYR A 26 12.73 -8.31 -1.74
N LEU A 27 11.74 -8.79 -1.00
CA LEU A 27 11.86 -9.09 0.42
C LEU A 27 11.30 -10.48 0.73
N PHE A 28 11.97 -11.19 1.63
CA PHE A 28 11.45 -12.40 2.25
C PHE A 28 10.99 -12.07 3.67
N THR A 29 9.79 -12.52 4.00
CA THR A 29 9.17 -12.34 5.31
C THR A 29 8.57 -13.67 5.75
N ASP A 30 8.43 -13.87 7.05
CA ASP A 30 7.79 -15.07 7.57
C ASP A 30 6.26 -14.90 7.58
N LEU A 31 5.79 -13.65 7.72
CA LEU A 31 4.38 -13.27 7.59
C LEU A 31 4.23 -11.91 6.88
N ALA A 32 3.24 -11.80 6.00
CA ALA A 32 2.78 -10.53 5.43
C ALA A 32 1.36 -10.22 5.93
N VAL A 33 1.14 -9.01 6.44
CA VAL A 33 -0.16 -8.52 6.93
C VAL A 33 -0.61 -7.36 6.04
N ILE A 34 -1.79 -7.50 5.45
CA ILE A 34 -2.39 -6.48 4.58
C ILE A 34 -3.49 -5.74 5.35
N GLY A 35 -3.32 -4.43 5.49
CA GLY A 35 -4.19 -3.54 6.26
C GLY A 35 -3.69 -3.32 7.69
N ALA A 36 -3.62 -2.07 8.12
CA ALA A 36 -3.16 -1.62 9.43
C ALA A 36 -4.32 -1.10 10.31
N GLY A 37 -5.51 -1.69 10.19
CA GLY A 37 -6.59 -1.55 11.16
C GLY A 37 -6.27 -2.28 12.48
N PRO A 38 -7.17 -2.23 13.48
CA PRO A 38 -6.92 -2.83 14.80
C PRO A 38 -6.57 -4.33 14.73
N ALA A 39 -7.25 -5.08 13.87
CA ALA A 39 -6.99 -6.50 13.67
C ALA A 39 -5.61 -6.75 13.03
N GLY A 40 -5.24 -5.96 12.00
CA GLY A 40 -3.96 -6.09 11.31
C GLY A 40 -2.78 -5.71 12.21
N LEU A 41 -2.91 -4.62 12.98
CA LEU A 41 -1.92 -4.22 13.96
C LEU A 41 -1.74 -5.29 15.05
N GLN A 42 -2.84 -5.83 15.58
CA GLN A 42 -2.76 -6.90 16.58
C GLN A 42 -2.09 -8.16 16.03
N ALA A 43 -2.42 -8.56 14.80
CA ALA A 43 -1.79 -9.70 14.14
C ALA A 43 -0.29 -9.47 13.92
N ALA A 44 0.09 -8.30 13.38
CA ALA A 44 1.48 -7.95 13.12
C ALA A 44 2.32 -7.90 14.40
N LEU A 45 1.81 -7.24 15.45
CA LEU A 45 2.49 -7.14 16.74
C LEU A 45 2.63 -8.51 17.42
N THR A 46 1.58 -9.34 17.39
CA THR A 46 1.63 -10.67 17.98
C THR A 46 2.70 -11.54 17.31
N ALA A 47 2.75 -11.55 15.98
CA ALA A 47 3.74 -12.32 15.23
C ALA A 47 5.17 -11.77 15.42
N ALA A 48 5.34 -10.44 15.40
CA ALA A 48 6.64 -9.81 15.63
C ALA A 48 7.17 -10.09 17.05
N ASN A 49 6.30 -10.02 18.07
CA ASN A 49 6.66 -10.37 19.45
C ASN A 49 7.02 -11.85 19.62
N ALA A 50 6.50 -12.72 18.76
CA ALA A 50 6.89 -14.13 18.68
C ALA A 50 8.20 -14.37 17.89
N GLY A 51 8.83 -13.31 17.38
CA GLY A 51 10.12 -13.37 16.68
C GLY A 51 10.02 -13.55 15.16
N ALA A 52 8.81 -13.51 14.58
CA ALA A 52 8.66 -13.56 13.13
C ALA A 52 9.14 -12.26 12.47
N ARG A 53 9.74 -12.36 11.29
CA ARG A 53 9.88 -11.21 10.39
C ARG A 53 8.51 -10.92 9.79
N VAL A 54 7.99 -9.72 10.02
CA VAL A 54 6.65 -9.31 9.61
C VAL A 54 6.73 -8.12 8.65
N LEU A 55 6.02 -8.22 7.52
CA LEU A 55 5.79 -7.11 6.60
C LEU A 55 4.34 -6.63 6.75
N LEU A 56 4.14 -5.44 7.29
CA LEU A 56 2.83 -4.78 7.37
C LEU A 56 2.66 -3.80 6.19
N ILE A 57 1.58 -3.92 5.44
CA ILE A 57 1.29 -3.12 4.25
C ILE A 57 -0.02 -2.36 4.46
N GLU A 58 0.02 -1.04 4.31
CA GLU A 58 -1.14 -0.14 4.44
C GLU A 58 -1.19 0.81 3.25
N GLN A 59 -2.40 1.08 2.76
CA GLN A 59 -2.64 2.01 1.66
C GLN A 59 -2.64 3.47 2.16
N GLN A 60 -3.15 3.71 3.37
CA GLN A 60 -3.21 5.02 3.98
C GLN A 60 -1.85 5.46 4.52
N PRO A 61 -1.57 6.78 4.55
CA PRO A 61 -0.35 7.30 5.16
C PRO A 61 -0.34 7.17 6.69
N ILE A 62 -1.49 6.84 7.29
CA ILE A 62 -1.67 6.67 8.74
C ILE A 62 -2.11 5.25 9.05
N LEU A 63 -1.60 4.71 10.16
CA LEU A 63 -2.04 3.44 10.73
C LEU A 63 -3.31 3.65 11.56
N GLY A 64 -4.09 2.59 11.77
CA GLY A 64 -5.29 2.60 12.60
C GLY A 64 -6.54 2.14 11.85
N GLY A 65 -6.55 2.19 10.52
CA GLY A 65 -7.71 1.84 9.71
C GLY A 65 -8.82 2.88 9.82
N SER A 66 -10.07 2.41 9.93
CA SER A 66 -11.31 3.22 9.93
C SER A 66 -11.53 4.01 11.21
#